data_AF-A0A660Z344-F1
#
_entry.id   AF-A0A660Z344-F1
#
_cell.length_a   1.000
_cell.length_b   1.000
_cell.length_c   1.000
_cell.angle_alpha   90.00
_cell.angle_beta   90.00
_cell.angle_gamma   90.00
#
_symmetry.space_group_name_H-M   'P 1'
#
loop_
_entity.id
_entity.type
_entity.pdbx_description
1 polymer ?
#
loop_
_entity_poly.entity_id
_entity_poly.type
_entity_poly.pdbx_seq_one_letter_code
_entity_poly.pdbx_strand_id
1 'polypeptide(L)'
;MKQTRTEKRIEKIRAVISKKQLSLKIILENIHDPHNVSAIFRTCDAAGIPKVSLIYNTEPFPKIGKKSSASAFKWIEREKFKSVGECYKQLRS
;
A
#
# COMPACT_ATOMS: atom_id res chain seq x y z
N MET A 1 -22.73 -9.52 -19.22
CA MET A 1 -21.42 -9.64 -19.93
C MET A 1 -20.35 -8.92 -19.13
N LYS A 2 -19.24 -9.59 -18.74
CA LYS A 2 -18.08 -8.90 -18.15
C LYS A 2 -17.48 -7.99 -19.22
N GLN A 3 -17.47 -6.68 -18.98
CA GLN A 3 -16.88 -5.72 -19.89
C GLN A 3 -15.36 -5.97 -19.99
N THR A 4 -14.89 -6.35 -21.17
CA THR A 4 -13.47 -6.55 -21.47
C THR A 4 -12.75 -5.20 -21.34
N ARG A 5 -11.61 -5.15 -20.65
CA ARG A 5 -10.82 -3.91 -20.50
C ARG A 5 -10.24 -3.53 -21.87
N THR A 6 -10.19 -2.24 -22.19
CA THR A 6 -9.56 -1.76 -23.43
C THR A 6 -8.06 -2.10 -23.46
N GLU A 7 -7.48 -2.30 -24.65
CA GLU A 7 -6.05 -2.63 -24.78
C GLU A 7 -5.16 -1.58 -24.11
N LYS A 8 -5.46 -0.28 -24.36
CA LYS A 8 -4.79 0.85 -23.70
C LYS A 8 -4.80 0.74 -22.16
N ARG A 9 -5.87 0.21 -21.56
CA ARG A 9 -5.94 0.02 -20.11
C ARG A 9 -5.10 -1.18 -19.67
N ILE A 10 -5.08 -2.26 -20.44
CA ILE A 10 -4.26 -3.45 -20.18
C ILE A 10 -2.77 -3.08 -20.23
N GLU A 11 -2.34 -2.37 -21.28
CA GLU A 11 -0.96 -1.90 -21.43
C GLU A 11 -0.50 -1.02 -20.26
N LYS A 12 -1.35 -0.07 -19.82
CA LYS A 12 -1.05 0.76 -18.64
C LYS A 12 -0.87 -0.08 -17.38
N ILE A 13 -1.72 -1.09 -17.17
CA ILE A 13 -1.59 -2.01 -16.03
C ILE A 13 -0.27 -2.77 -16.10
N ARG A 14 0.06 -3.34 -17.26
CA ARG A 14 1.34 -4.06 -17.48
C ARG A 14 2.55 -3.16 -17.20
N ALA A 15 2.53 -1.92 -17.70
CA ALA A 15 3.60 -0.95 -17.51
C ALA A 15 3.79 -0.49 -16.05
N VAL A 16 2.73 -0.46 -15.25
CA VAL A 16 2.81 -0.17 -13.81
C VAL A 16 3.37 -1.37 -13.05
N ILE A 17 2.90 -2.58 -13.37
CA ILE A 17 3.35 -3.81 -12.70
C ILE A 17 4.84 -4.05 -12.94
N SER A 18 5.34 -3.82 -14.16
CA SER A 18 6.76 -4.02 -14.48
C SER A 18 7.72 -3.08 -13.72
N LYS A 19 7.21 -1.99 -13.14
CA LYS A 19 8.00 -1.02 -12.36
C LYS A 19 7.93 -1.25 -10.84
N LYS A 20 7.18 -2.25 -10.38
CA LYS A 20 7.03 -2.50 -8.94
C LYS A 20 8.36 -2.95 -8.31
N GLN A 21 8.69 -2.37 -7.16
CA GLN A 21 9.90 -2.62 -6.39
C GLN A 21 9.60 -3.64 -5.29
N LEU A 22 9.71 -4.95 -5.60
CA LEU A 22 9.35 -6.02 -4.66
C LEU A 22 10.33 -6.14 -3.47
N SER A 23 11.56 -5.65 -3.63
CA SER A 23 12.60 -5.67 -2.60
C SER A 23 12.54 -4.49 -1.62
N LEU A 24 11.84 -3.40 -1.98
CA LEU A 24 11.70 -2.22 -1.12
C LEU A 24 10.43 -2.33 -0.26
N LYS A 25 10.60 -2.31 1.06
CA LYS A 25 9.52 -2.44 2.03
C LYS A 25 9.37 -1.17 2.85
N ILE A 26 8.12 -0.77 3.11
CA ILE A 26 7.78 0.36 3.98
C ILE A 26 6.95 -0.15 5.16
N ILE A 27 7.35 0.26 6.35
CA ILE A 27 6.67 -0.05 7.61
C ILE A 27 6.24 1.28 8.25
N LEU A 28 4.97 1.36 8.64
CA LEU A 28 4.41 2.50 9.36
C LEU A 28 3.99 2.04 10.75
N GLU A 29 4.50 2.73 11.76
CA GLU A 29 4.22 2.45 13.17
C GLU A 29 3.43 3.62 13.79
N ASN A 30 2.21 3.33 14.26
CA ASN A 30 1.36 4.24 15.04
C ASN A 30 1.30 5.68 14.49
N ILE A 31 1.14 5.85 13.17
CA ILE A 31 0.94 7.18 12.58
C ILE A 31 -0.44 7.69 12.98
N HIS A 32 -0.46 8.71 13.83
CA HIS A 32 -1.68 9.25 14.43
C HIS A 32 -2.68 9.77 13.39
N ASP A 33 -2.24 10.59 12.42
CA ASP A 33 -3.12 11.19 11.43
C ASP A 33 -3.34 10.28 10.19
N PRO A 34 -4.58 9.81 9.92
CA PRO A 34 -4.90 9.00 8.73
C PRO A 34 -4.66 9.72 7.39
N HIS A 35 -4.61 11.05 7.36
CA HIS A 35 -4.25 11.83 6.18
C HIS A 35 -2.78 11.62 5.79
N ASN A 36 -1.89 11.53 6.77
CA ASN A 36 -0.47 11.23 6.54
C ASN A 36 -0.30 9.82 5.99
N VAL A 37 -1.03 8.84 6.54
CA VAL A 37 -1.06 7.48 5.99
C VAL A 37 -1.54 7.49 4.53
N SER A 38 -2.61 8.23 4.23
CA SER A 38 -3.11 8.36 2.85
C SER A 38 -2.08 9.02 1.92
N ALA A 39 -1.33 10.02 2.40
CA ALA A 39 -0.26 10.66 1.64
C ALA A 39 0.89 9.69 1.36
N ILE A 40 1.33 8.92 2.36
CA ILE A 40 2.37 7.90 2.21
C ILE A 40 1.96 6.84 1.19
N PHE A 41 0.69 6.42 1.16
CA PHE A 41 0.19 5.47 0.16
C PHE A 41 0.31 6.01 -1.27
N ARG A 42 0.06 7.31 -1.48
CA ARG A 42 0.25 7.96 -2.79
C ARG A 42 1.72 7.95 -3.18
N THR A 43 2.61 8.27 -2.24
CA THR A 43 4.07 8.22 -2.46
C THR A 43 4.54 6.79 -2.78
N CYS A 44 4.04 5.79 -2.07
CA CYS A 44 4.36 4.39 -2.32
C CYS A 44 3.94 3.94 -3.73
N ASP A 45 2.73 4.31 -4.18
CA ASP A 45 2.27 3.97 -5.52
C ASP A 45 3.11 4.63 -6.62
N ALA A 46 3.47 5.91 -6.44
CA ALA A 46 4.35 6.65 -7.34
C ALA A 46 5.76 6.04 -7.40
N ALA A 47 6.29 5.58 -6.26
CA ALA A 47 7.61 4.95 -6.16
C ALA A 47 7.62 3.45 -6.55
N GLY A 48 6.47 2.88 -6.90
CA GLY A 48 6.38 1.47 -7.28
C GLY A 48 6.45 0.49 -6.09
N ILE A 49 6.28 0.94 -4.85
CA ILE A 49 6.19 0.05 -3.70
C ILE A 49 4.83 -0.65 -3.75
N PRO A 50 4.74 -1.99 -3.77
CA PRO A 50 3.47 -2.70 -3.95
C PRO A 50 2.72 -2.93 -2.63
N LYS A 51 3.38 -2.77 -1.48
CA LYS A 51 2.93 -3.28 -0.19
C LYS A 51 3.44 -2.40 0.94
N VAL A 52 2.57 -2.12 1.92
CA VAL A 52 2.89 -1.35 3.13
C VAL A 52 2.47 -2.14 4.37
N SER A 53 3.41 -2.30 5.29
CA SER A 53 3.19 -2.93 6.59
C SER A 53 2.75 -1.87 7.60
N LEU A 54 1.67 -2.14 8.34
CA LEU A 54 1.01 -1.20 9.25
C LEU A 54 1.01 -1.82 10.66
N ILE A 55 1.80 -1.24 11.57
CA ILE A 55 1.86 -1.63 12.98
C ILE A 55 1.05 -0.61 13.78
N TYR A 56 -0.09 -1.04 14.33
CA TYR A 56 -0.97 -0.20 15.14
C TYR A 56 -1.37 -0.97 16.40
N ASN A 57 -0.81 -0.54 17.52
CA ASN A 57 -1.05 -1.12 18.85
C ASN A 57 -1.32 -0.07 19.93
N THR A 58 -1.06 1.20 19.62
CA THR A 58 -1.40 2.35 20.48
C THR A 58 -2.42 3.24 19.79
N GLU A 59 -2.18 3.57 18.51
CA GLU A 59 -3.11 4.40 17.74
C GLU A 59 -4.23 3.56 17.10
N PRO A 60 -5.44 4.12 16.91
CA PRO A 60 -6.49 3.49 16.13
C PRO A 60 -6.02 3.18 14.70
N PHE A 61 -6.46 2.06 14.14
CA PHE A 61 -6.11 1.71 12.77
C PHE A 61 -6.64 2.75 11.78
N PRO A 62 -5.80 3.28 10.86
CA PRO A 62 -6.16 4.44 10.05
C PRO A 62 -7.23 4.10 9.02
N LYS A 63 -8.20 5.00 8.84
CA LYS A 63 -9.18 4.93 7.76
C LYS A 63 -8.54 5.38 6.44
N ILE A 64 -7.97 4.44 5.69
CA ILE A 64 -7.40 4.71 4.36
C ILE A 64 -8.53 4.81 3.33
N GLY A 65 -8.98 6.04 3.07
CA GLY A 65 -10.11 6.34 2.18
C GLY A 65 -9.77 6.29 0.69
N LYS A 66 -10.76 5.95 -0.14
CA LYS A 66 -10.59 5.89 -1.62
C LYS A 66 -10.24 7.24 -2.25
N LYS A 67 -10.85 8.32 -1.73
CA LYS A 67 -10.66 9.70 -2.21
C LYS A 67 -9.32 10.28 -1.73
N SER A 68 -9.03 10.18 -0.45
CA SER A 68 -7.79 10.72 0.16
C SER A 68 -6.52 10.07 -0.37
N SER A 69 -6.58 8.79 -0.76
CA SER A 69 -5.45 8.05 -1.32
C SER A 69 -5.34 8.12 -2.85
N ALA A 70 -6.17 8.90 -3.55
CA ALA A 70 -6.14 9.05 -5.01
C ALA A 70 -6.09 7.71 -5.81
N SER A 71 -6.85 6.70 -5.38
CA SER A 71 -6.83 5.32 -5.90
C SER A 71 -5.57 4.48 -5.62
N ALA A 72 -4.54 5.02 -4.98
CA ALA A 72 -3.34 4.25 -4.57
C ALA A 72 -3.72 3.04 -3.71
N PHE A 73 -4.75 3.17 -2.86
CA PHE A 73 -5.26 2.05 -2.04
C PHE A 73 -5.68 0.80 -2.84
N LYS A 74 -5.90 0.90 -4.16
CA LYS A 74 -6.21 -0.23 -5.05
C LYS A 74 -4.96 -0.99 -5.51
N TRP A 75 -3.82 -0.31 -5.52
CA TRP A 75 -2.55 -0.79 -6.07
C TRP A 75 -1.55 -1.20 -4.97
N ILE A 76 -1.82 -0.79 -3.74
CA ILE A 76 -0.97 -1.03 -2.57
C ILE A 76 -1.66 -2.02 -1.64
N GLU A 77 -1.04 -3.19 -1.47
CA GLU A 77 -1.42 -4.17 -0.47
C GLU A 77 -1.09 -3.67 0.93
N ARG A 78 -1.89 -4.09 1.92
CA ARG A 78 -1.78 -3.67 3.30
C ARG A 78 -1.62 -4.89 4.18
N GLU A 79 -0.52 -4.93 4.91
CA GLU A 79 -0.29 -5.94 5.94
C GLU A 79 -0.48 -5.30 7.30
N LYS A 80 -1.22 -5.95 8.19
CA LYS A 80 -1.50 -5.44 9.52
C LYS A 80 -0.73 -6.27 10.53
N PHE A 81 -0.12 -5.59 11.49
CA PHE A 81 0.66 -6.20 12.55
C PHE A 81 0.27 -5.60 13.90
N LYS A 82 0.30 -6.43 14.95
CA LYS A 82 0.03 -5.99 16.33
C LYS A 82 1.30 -5.57 17.07
N SER A 83 2.49 -5.86 16.53
CA SER A 83 3.76 -5.46 17.12
C SER A 83 4.89 -5.40 16.08
N VAL A 84 5.96 -4.68 16.41
CA VAL A 84 7.22 -4.69 15.65
C VAL A 84 7.79 -6.10 15.57
N GLY A 85 7.72 -6.87 16.65
CA GLY A 85 8.24 -8.25 16.68
C GLY A 85 7.53 -9.19 15.71
N GLU A 86 6.20 -9.08 15.59
CA GLU A 86 5.41 -9.84 14.62
C GLU A 86 5.78 -9.44 13.18
N CYS A 87 5.84 -8.13 12.91
CA CYS A 87 6.23 -7.60 11.61
C CYS A 87 7.63 -8.08 11.22
N TYR A 88 8.61 -7.93 12.11
CA TYR A 88 10.00 -8.33 11.87
C TYR A 88 10.12 -9.83 11.54
N LYS A 89 9.42 -10.70 12.27
CA LYS A 89 9.42 -12.14 12.01
C LYS A 89 8.92 -12.46 10.60
N GLN A 90 7.81 -11.85 10.17
CA GLN A 90 7.27 -12.05 8.82
C GLN A 90 8.19 -11.47 7.72
N LEU A 91 8.90 -10.38 8.01
CA LEU A 91 9.80 -9.77 7.02
C LEU A 91 11.09 -10.55 6.78
N ARG A 92 11.48 -11.43 7.71
CA ARG A 92 12.72 -12.22 7.73
C ARG A 92 12.55 -13.69 7.29
N SER A 93 11.31 -14.18 7.16
CA SER A 93 11.01 -15.50 6.57
C SER A 93 11.14 -15.48 5.06
#